data_AF-A0A928NJB7-F1
#
_entry.id   AF-A0A928NJB7-F1
#
_cell.length_a   1.000
_cell.length_b   1.000
_cell.length_c   1.000
_cell.angle_alpha   90.00
_cell.angle_beta   90.00
_cell.angle_gamma   90.00
#
_symmetry.space_group_name_H-M   'P 1'
#
loop_
_entity.id
_entity.type
_entity.pdbx_description
1 polymer ?
#
loop_
_entity_poly.entity_id
_entity_poly.type
_entity_poly.pdbx_seq_one_letter_code
_entity_poly.pdbx_strand_id
1 'polypeptide(L)'
;MATLYDKNKLLNDNKDMYISEYDKGLGYEALSGIIQSKKDYIHAEKNNDTDGMKKANARANNIRAAYGGYTGGEYGNEYNPIIKSYETRSSTGYKSSYNEKKKKALDSVTGYKEFSYNPETDPVFEAYRKLYTRLGNDAYERALAQNSLRTGGVINTSASSAAMQALNRYNSMLTDKIPELYDAAYKRYSDGYDRLYKNLEILSKLEDTEYSRYRDDMKDFESDRDYYYTKHRDSIEDAMDIYRFDTNTTYKIDESDYKRTRDAVEDIQWQTEMENKDAKWRAELDNDIKRWQSEMESDNKNTHLAELTRLIQALYGKETHNNDASAFIELWKNIYLN
;
A
#
# COMPACT_ATOMS: atom_id res chain seq x y z
N MET A 1 16.29 22.14 30.91
CA MET A 1 16.05 20.73 30.56
C MET A 1 15.02 20.66 29.42
N ALA A 2 15.40 21.01 28.18
CA ALA A 2 14.53 20.80 27.01
C ALA A 2 15.32 21.03 25.70
N THR A 3 16.09 20.05 25.24
CA THR A 3 16.55 19.98 23.83
C THR A 3 17.06 18.58 23.55
N LEU A 4 16.17 17.62 23.28
CA LEU A 4 16.59 16.33 22.73
C LEU A 4 15.96 16.02 21.36
N TYR A 5 14.98 16.80 20.89
CA TYR A 5 14.23 16.51 19.66
C TYR A 5 13.83 17.79 18.90
N ASP A 6 14.82 18.56 18.41
CA ASP A 6 14.57 19.77 17.59
C ASP A 6 14.77 19.47 16.09
N LYS A 7 13.65 19.40 15.36
CA LYS A 7 13.59 19.13 13.92
C LYS A 7 14.29 20.21 13.09
N ASN A 8 14.21 21.48 13.51
CA ASN A 8 14.84 22.58 12.80
C ASN A 8 16.36 22.53 12.94
N LYS A 9 16.85 22.18 14.15
CA LYS A 9 18.27 21.93 14.38
C LYS A 9 18.76 20.76 13.54
N LEU A 10 18.04 19.64 13.52
CA LEU A 10 18.39 18.45 12.72
C LEU A 10 18.50 18.77 11.21
N LEU A 11 17.57 19.58 10.67
CA LEU A 11 17.65 20.05 9.28
C LEU A 11 18.84 20.98 9.03
N ASN A 12 19.10 21.91 9.96
CA ASN A 12 20.19 22.87 9.85
C ASN A 12 21.57 22.19 9.91
N ASP A 13 21.73 21.20 10.79
CA ASP A 13 22.96 20.39 10.93
C ASP A 13 23.23 19.52 9.68
N ASN A 14 22.22 19.31 8.82
CA ASN A 14 22.32 18.53 7.58
C ASN A 14 21.94 19.35 6.34
N LYS A 15 22.12 20.67 6.37
CA LYS A 15 21.71 21.61 5.31
C LYS A 15 22.34 21.35 3.93
N ASP A 16 23.50 20.70 3.90
CA ASP A 16 24.24 20.39 2.65
C ASP A 16 23.70 19.12 1.97
N MET A 17 22.75 18.42 2.60
CA MET A 17 22.13 17.20 2.08
C MET A 17 20.75 17.51 1.48
N TYR A 18 20.45 16.95 0.32
CA TYR A 18 19.12 17.06 -0.26
C TYR A 18 18.09 16.25 0.55
N ILE A 19 17.17 16.97 1.20
CA ILE A 19 16.01 16.44 1.91
C ILE A 19 14.76 16.98 1.21
N SER A 20 13.89 16.08 0.73
CA SER A 20 12.68 16.50 0.00
C SER A 20 11.71 17.24 0.93
N GLU A 21 10.85 18.10 0.37
CA GLU A 21 9.81 18.79 1.15
C GLU A 21 8.86 17.80 1.85
N TYR A 22 8.63 16.63 1.25
CA TYR A 22 7.86 15.55 1.84
C TYR A 22 8.56 14.94 3.06
N ASP A 23 9.87 14.68 2.96
CA ASP A 23 10.67 14.16 4.08
C ASP A 23 10.76 15.20 5.21
N LYS A 24 10.88 16.49 4.87
CA LYS A 24 10.80 17.60 5.83
C LYS A 24 9.44 17.71 6.50
N GLY A 25 8.38 17.14 5.93
CA GLY A 25 7.06 17.07 6.56
C GLY A 25 6.99 16.08 7.72
N LEU A 26 7.87 15.08 7.76
CA LEU A 26 7.83 13.98 8.72
C LEU A 26 8.21 14.39 10.16
N GLY A 27 7.80 13.59 11.14
CA GLY A 27 8.20 13.78 12.54
C GLY A 27 9.72 13.65 12.74
N TYR A 28 10.25 14.15 13.86
CA TYR A 28 11.70 14.17 14.13
C TYR A 28 12.36 12.79 13.96
N GLU A 29 11.77 11.74 14.52
CA GLU A 29 12.33 10.38 14.50
C GLU A 29 12.43 9.83 13.07
N ALA A 30 11.34 9.96 12.30
CA ALA A 30 11.28 9.55 10.90
C ALA A 30 12.27 10.35 10.04
N LEU A 31 12.31 11.67 10.23
CA LEU A 31 13.26 12.53 9.51
C LEU A 31 14.71 12.18 9.85
N SER A 32 15.02 11.92 11.12
CA SER A 32 16.35 11.51 11.58
C SER A 32 16.78 10.19 10.94
N GLY A 33 15.87 9.21 10.86
CA GLY A 33 16.14 7.94 10.19
C GLY A 33 16.36 8.09 8.68
N ILE A 34 15.63 8.98 8.00
CA ILE A 34 15.86 9.28 6.58
C ILE A 34 17.20 9.95 6.36
N ILE A 35 17.57 10.91 7.22
CA ILE A 35 18.86 11.59 7.16
C ILE A 35 20.00 10.58 7.34
N GLN A 36 19.89 9.67 8.31
CA GLN A 36 20.88 8.63 8.50
C GLN A 36 20.97 7.71 7.28
N SER A 37 19.84 7.23 6.77
CA SER A 37 19.80 6.41 5.54
C SER A 37 20.46 7.12 4.35
N LYS A 38 20.30 8.44 4.21
CA LYS A 38 20.96 9.23 3.16
C LYS A 38 22.47 9.35 3.39
N LYS A 39 22.94 9.46 4.65
CA LYS A 39 24.38 9.44 4.96
C LYS A 39 25.01 8.10 4.60
N ASP A 40 24.32 7.00 4.93
CA ASP A 40 24.77 5.65 4.62
C ASP A 40 24.83 5.44 3.10
N TYR A 41 23.85 5.96 2.36
CA TYR A 41 23.86 5.95 0.89
C TYR A 41 25.08 6.68 0.32
N ILE A 42 25.36 7.90 0.80
CA ILE A 42 26.51 8.71 0.36
C ILE A 42 27.84 8.01 0.72
N HIS A 43 27.91 7.35 1.88
CA HIS A 43 29.10 6.60 2.28
C HIS A 43 29.32 5.38 1.37
N ALA A 44 28.26 4.61 1.11
CA ALA A 44 28.31 3.47 0.21
C ALA A 44 28.68 3.88 -1.23
N GLU A 45 28.12 5.00 -1.72
CA GLU A 45 28.45 5.57 -3.02
C GLU A 45 29.95 5.92 -3.13
N LYS A 46 30.53 6.57 -2.12
CA LYS A 46 31.97 6.89 -2.07
C LYS A 46 32.86 5.65 -2.13
N ASN A 47 32.36 4.52 -1.63
CA ASN A 47 33.09 3.25 -1.58
C ASN A 47 32.75 2.32 -2.77
N ASN A 48 31.96 2.78 -3.75
CA ASN A 48 31.44 1.96 -4.85
C ASN A 48 30.65 0.72 -4.38
N ASP A 49 30.04 0.78 -3.20
CA ASP A 49 29.23 -0.30 -2.62
C ASP A 49 27.77 -0.20 -3.09
N THR A 50 27.47 -0.86 -4.20
CA THR A 50 26.13 -0.87 -4.78
C THR A 50 25.10 -1.56 -3.89
N ASP A 51 25.49 -2.52 -3.05
CA ASP A 51 24.59 -3.22 -2.13
C ASP A 51 24.25 -2.34 -0.92
N GLY A 52 25.25 -1.63 -0.38
CA GLY A 52 25.07 -0.60 0.63
C GLY A 52 24.14 0.53 0.18
N MET A 53 24.28 1.00 -1.06
CA MET A 53 23.38 2.01 -1.65
C MET A 53 21.92 1.50 -1.72
N LYS A 54 21.72 0.24 -2.15
CA LYS A 54 20.38 -0.37 -2.20
C LYS A 54 19.77 -0.52 -0.81
N LYS A 55 20.53 -0.99 0.18
CA LYS A 55 20.08 -1.14 1.57
C LYS A 55 19.72 0.20 2.21
N ALA A 56 20.54 1.22 1.99
CA ALA A 56 20.31 2.57 2.48
C ALA A 56 19.05 3.19 1.87
N ASN A 57 18.86 3.06 0.55
CA ASN A 57 17.65 3.56 -0.10
C ASN A 57 16.39 2.78 0.33
N ALA A 58 16.48 1.46 0.47
CA ALA A 58 15.38 0.63 0.98
C ALA A 58 14.96 1.09 2.39
N ARG A 59 15.92 1.36 3.28
CA ARG A 59 15.64 1.90 4.62
C ARG A 59 14.92 3.24 4.57
N ALA A 60 15.39 4.18 3.75
CA ALA A 60 14.74 5.47 3.59
C ALA A 60 13.30 5.33 3.05
N ASN A 61 13.09 4.45 2.07
CA ASN A 61 11.76 4.17 1.52
C ASN A 61 10.83 3.54 2.54
N ASN A 62 11.31 2.63 3.39
CA ASN A 62 10.50 2.04 4.45
C ASN A 62 10.06 3.08 5.48
N ILE A 63 10.92 4.04 5.82
CA ILE A 63 10.56 5.14 6.75
C ILE A 63 9.54 6.09 6.13
N ARG A 64 9.71 6.45 4.85
CA ARG A 64 8.73 7.28 4.11
C ARG A 64 7.38 6.60 4.01
N ALA A 65 7.41 5.29 3.78
CA ALA A 65 6.22 4.48 3.75
C ALA A 65 5.55 4.56 5.12
N ALA A 66 6.30 4.23 6.18
CA ALA A 66 5.83 4.16 7.56
C ALA A 66 5.16 5.43 8.08
N TYR A 67 5.81 6.57 7.88
CA TYR A 67 5.44 7.82 8.54
C TYR A 67 4.81 8.85 7.58
N GLY A 68 4.88 8.59 6.26
CA GLY A 68 4.43 9.51 5.23
C GLY A 68 3.44 8.93 4.22
N GLY A 69 3.31 7.60 4.14
CA GLY A 69 2.44 6.95 3.16
C GLY A 69 2.91 7.13 1.71
N TYR A 70 4.22 7.24 1.49
CA TYR A 70 4.83 7.34 0.16
C TYR A 70 6.19 6.61 0.11
N THR A 71 6.70 6.33 -1.09
CA THR A 71 8.08 5.87 -1.30
C THR A 71 8.86 6.88 -2.14
N GLY A 72 10.19 6.79 -2.08
CA GLY A 72 11.12 7.63 -2.83
C GLY A 72 11.58 7.07 -4.18
N GLY A 73 11.02 5.94 -4.63
CA GLY A 73 11.48 5.24 -5.85
C GLY A 73 12.84 4.55 -5.67
N GLU A 74 13.41 4.02 -6.77
CA GLU A 74 14.65 3.23 -6.77
C GLU A 74 15.89 4.02 -6.29
N TYR A 75 15.85 5.35 -6.43
CA TYR A 75 16.94 6.25 -6.07
C TYR A 75 16.59 7.25 -4.96
N GLY A 76 15.40 7.14 -4.36
CA GLY A 76 15.03 7.90 -3.16
C GLY A 76 14.72 9.39 -3.38
N ASN A 77 14.55 9.81 -4.63
CA ASN A 77 14.33 11.19 -5.09
C ASN A 77 12.89 11.45 -5.62
N GLU A 78 12.04 10.42 -5.70
CA GLU A 78 10.66 10.53 -6.17
C GLU A 78 9.67 10.71 -5.01
N TYR A 79 8.41 11.03 -5.33
CA TYR A 79 7.30 10.97 -4.38
C TYR A 79 6.22 10.05 -4.95
N ASN A 80 6.21 8.82 -4.48
CA ASN A 80 5.31 7.78 -4.95
C ASN A 80 4.30 7.44 -3.84
N PRO A 81 3.15 8.13 -3.77
CA PRO A 81 2.17 7.95 -2.70
C PRO A 81 1.57 6.54 -2.74
N ILE A 82 1.50 5.89 -1.58
CA ILE A 82 1.07 4.49 -1.42
C ILE A 82 -0.46 4.38 -1.45
N ILE A 83 -1.20 5.41 -1.02
CA ILE A 83 -2.66 5.34 -0.79
C ILE A 83 -3.50 6.12 -1.83
N LYS A 84 -2.90 7.03 -2.60
CA LYS A 84 -3.67 7.99 -3.42
C LYS A 84 -4.32 7.40 -4.68
N SER A 85 -3.97 6.19 -5.11
CA SER A 85 -4.65 5.52 -6.23
C SER A 85 -5.99 4.87 -5.84
N TYR A 86 -6.29 4.72 -4.55
CA TYR A 86 -7.45 3.94 -4.09
C TYR A 86 -8.61 4.79 -3.56
N GLU A 87 -8.37 5.96 -2.95
CA GLU A 87 -9.44 6.83 -2.43
C GLU A 87 -10.47 7.27 -3.50
N THR A 88 -10.06 7.33 -4.77
CA THR A 88 -10.93 7.74 -5.88
C THR A 88 -12.01 6.72 -6.24
N ARG A 89 -11.85 5.42 -5.92
CA ARG A 89 -12.89 4.40 -6.22
C ARG A 89 -14.02 4.35 -5.19
N SER A 90 -13.76 4.75 -3.94
CA SER A 90 -14.74 4.66 -2.85
C SER A 90 -15.82 5.75 -2.89
N SER A 91 -15.54 6.90 -3.50
CA SER A 91 -16.43 8.08 -3.38
C SER A 91 -17.64 8.12 -4.32
N THR A 92 -17.64 7.32 -5.39
CA THR A 92 -18.78 7.24 -6.31
C THR A 92 -19.65 6.06 -5.91
N GLY A 93 -20.59 6.28 -4.98
CA GLY A 93 -21.56 5.25 -4.59
C GLY A 93 -22.30 4.65 -5.80
N TYR A 94 -22.91 3.47 -5.61
CA TYR A 94 -23.55 2.71 -6.68
C TYR A 94 -24.47 3.57 -7.57
N LYS A 95 -24.21 3.53 -8.88
CA LYS A 95 -25.05 4.14 -9.90
C LYS A 95 -25.53 3.06 -10.85
N SER A 96 -26.82 2.78 -10.79
CA SER A 96 -27.48 1.84 -11.67
C SER A 96 -27.51 2.31 -13.12
N SER A 97 -27.08 1.43 -14.04
CA SER A 97 -27.22 1.64 -15.49
C SER A 97 -28.66 1.43 -15.99
N TYR A 98 -29.50 0.78 -15.18
CA TYR A 98 -30.85 0.34 -15.56
C TYR A 98 -31.95 1.16 -14.91
N ASN A 99 -31.67 2.05 -13.96
CA ASN A 99 -32.67 2.76 -13.17
C ASN A 99 -33.73 3.46 -14.04
N GLU A 100 -33.32 4.23 -15.05
CA GLU A 100 -34.27 4.92 -15.95
C GLU A 100 -35.11 3.91 -16.76
N LYS A 101 -34.49 2.82 -17.23
CA LYS A 101 -35.19 1.77 -18.00
C LYS A 101 -36.18 1.00 -17.11
N LYS A 102 -35.79 0.66 -15.87
CA LYS A 102 -36.67 0.03 -14.88
C LYS A 102 -37.86 0.92 -14.56
N LYS A 103 -37.63 2.22 -14.36
CA LYS A 103 -38.71 3.19 -14.13
C LYS A 103 -39.69 3.19 -15.30
N LYS A 104 -39.22 3.34 -16.54
CA LYS A 104 -40.07 3.30 -17.74
C LYS A 104 -40.82 1.97 -17.89
N ALA A 105 -40.19 0.84 -17.58
CA ALA A 105 -40.83 -0.46 -17.63
C ALA A 105 -41.91 -0.61 -16.54
N LEU A 106 -41.64 -0.14 -15.33
CA LEU A 106 -42.61 -0.09 -14.23
C LEU A 106 -43.79 0.81 -14.58
N ASP A 107 -43.54 2.00 -15.13
CA ASP A 107 -44.58 2.91 -15.60
C ASP A 107 -45.44 2.26 -16.71
N SER A 108 -44.82 1.46 -17.59
CA SER A 108 -45.55 0.74 -18.65
C SER A 108 -46.45 -0.37 -18.10
N VAL A 109 -46.00 -1.09 -17.07
CA VAL A 109 -46.79 -2.15 -16.40
C VAL A 109 -47.92 -1.53 -15.57
N THR A 110 -47.62 -0.52 -14.77
CA THR A 110 -48.60 0.15 -13.88
C THR A 110 -49.59 1.02 -14.64
N GLY A 111 -49.19 1.57 -15.78
CA GLY A 111 -50.05 2.32 -16.69
C GLY A 111 -50.78 1.46 -17.72
N TYR A 112 -50.69 0.12 -17.64
CA TYR A 112 -51.40 -0.75 -18.56
C TYR A 112 -52.90 -0.62 -18.31
N LYS A 113 -53.64 -0.13 -19.32
CA LYS A 113 -55.08 0.13 -19.20
C LYS A 113 -55.83 -1.16 -18.93
N GLU A 114 -56.94 -1.08 -18.20
CA GLU A 114 -57.82 -2.24 -18.02
C GLU A 114 -58.37 -2.75 -19.36
N PHE A 115 -58.57 -4.06 -19.45
CA PHE A 115 -59.12 -4.68 -20.65
C PHE A 115 -60.55 -4.20 -20.91
N SER A 116 -60.83 -3.80 -22.14
CA SER A 116 -62.17 -3.49 -22.60
C SER A 116 -62.30 -3.89 -24.07
N TYR A 117 -63.42 -4.53 -24.41
CA TYR A 117 -63.73 -4.94 -25.77
C TYR A 117 -65.10 -4.43 -26.19
N ASN A 118 -65.14 -3.77 -27.35
CA ASN A 118 -66.38 -3.33 -27.98
C ASN A 118 -66.41 -3.84 -29.44
N PRO A 119 -67.33 -4.78 -29.76
CA PRO A 119 -67.48 -5.32 -31.11
C PRO A 119 -67.68 -4.23 -32.16
N GLU A 120 -68.43 -3.17 -31.84
CA GLU A 120 -68.77 -2.08 -32.77
C GLU A 120 -67.55 -1.30 -33.24
N THR A 121 -66.45 -1.34 -32.47
CA THR A 121 -65.20 -0.67 -32.80
C THR A 121 -64.13 -1.63 -33.32
N ASP A 122 -64.38 -2.94 -33.33
CA ASP A 122 -63.42 -3.94 -33.82
C ASP A 122 -63.48 -4.00 -35.37
N PRO A 123 -62.38 -3.69 -36.08
CA PRO A 123 -62.33 -3.79 -37.53
C PRO A 123 -62.63 -5.19 -38.08
N VAL A 124 -62.28 -6.24 -37.32
CA VAL A 124 -62.54 -7.64 -37.69
C VAL A 124 -64.03 -7.95 -37.56
N PHE A 125 -64.69 -7.48 -36.49
CA PHE A 125 -66.14 -7.62 -36.35
C PHE A 125 -66.88 -6.86 -37.44
N GLU A 126 -66.44 -5.65 -37.79
CA GLU A 126 -67.03 -4.86 -38.87
C GLU A 126 -66.89 -5.55 -40.23
N ALA A 127 -65.76 -6.23 -40.48
CA ALA A 127 -65.58 -7.06 -41.67
C ALA A 127 -66.56 -8.25 -41.69
N TYR A 128 -66.73 -8.95 -40.56
CA TYR A 128 -67.73 -10.01 -40.43
C TYR A 128 -69.14 -9.48 -40.63
N ARG A 129 -69.49 -8.35 -40.03
CA ARG A 129 -70.81 -7.73 -40.17
C ARG A 129 -71.16 -7.48 -41.63
N LYS A 130 -70.27 -6.84 -42.39
CA LYS A 130 -70.47 -6.60 -43.83
C LYS A 130 -70.70 -7.90 -44.61
N LEU A 131 -69.94 -8.95 -44.28
CA LEU A 131 -70.07 -10.27 -44.90
C LEU A 131 -71.42 -10.93 -44.56
N TYR A 132 -71.76 -11.02 -43.28
CA TYR A 132 -72.97 -11.68 -42.81
C TYR A 132 -74.25 -10.92 -43.19
N THR A 133 -74.22 -9.58 -43.24
CA THR A 133 -75.33 -8.78 -43.78
C THR A 133 -75.56 -9.08 -45.25
N ARG A 134 -74.49 -9.15 -46.06
CA ARG A 134 -74.61 -9.52 -47.49
C ARG A 134 -75.20 -10.92 -47.65
N LEU A 135 -74.65 -11.90 -46.94
CA LEU A 135 -75.14 -13.30 -47.00
C LEU A 135 -76.59 -13.42 -46.50
N GLY A 136 -76.96 -12.66 -45.48
CA GLY A 136 -78.32 -12.58 -44.97
C GLY A 136 -79.29 -12.02 -45.99
N ASN A 137 -78.93 -10.93 -46.67
CA ASN A 137 -79.73 -10.34 -47.74
C ASN A 137 -79.86 -11.29 -48.94
N ASP A 138 -78.77 -11.90 -49.38
CA ASP A 138 -78.78 -12.88 -50.47
C ASP A 138 -79.69 -14.08 -50.13
N ALA A 139 -79.64 -14.55 -48.87
CA ALA A 139 -80.47 -15.66 -48.40
C ALA A 139 -81.94 -15.27 -48.26
N TYR A 140 -82.22 -14.06 -47.77
CA TYR A 140 -83.55 -13.47 -47.72
C TYR A 140 -84.18 -13.41 -49.12
N GLU A 141 -83.46 -12.83 -50.09
CA GLU A 141 -83.93 -12.71 -51.48
C GLU A 141 -84.18 -14.08 -52.11
N ARG A 142 -83.26 -15.04 -51.93
CA ARG A 142 -83.43 -16.41 -52.45
C ARG A 142 -84.64 -17.12 -51.85
N ALA A 143 -84.81 -17.03 -50.53
CA ALA A 143 -85.95 -17.65 -49.85
C ALA A 143 -87.27 -17.00 -50.27
N LEU A 144 -87.29 -15.66 -50.42
CA LEU A 144 -88.45 -14.93 -50.91
C LEU A 144 -88.80 -15.32 -52.34
N ALA A 145 -87.81 -15.38 -53.24
CA ALA A 145 -87.99 -15.74 -54.64
C ALA A 145 -88.47 -17.20 -54.79
N GLN A 146 -87.84 -18.16 -54.10
CA GLN A 146 -88.24 -19.56 -54.13
C GLN A 146 -89.68 -19.77 -53.65
N ASN A 147 -90.08 -19.10 -52.58
CA ASN A 147 -91.44 -19.23 -52.06
C ASN A 147 -92.47 -18.50 -52.94
N SER A 148 -92.11 -17.37 -53.56
CA SER A 148 -92.98 -16.65 -54.50
C SER A 148 -93.21 -17.43 -55.79
N LEU A 149 -92.20 -18.18 -56.27
CA LEU A 149 -92.37 -19.09 -57.42
C LEU A 149 -93.39 -20.21 -57.12
N ARG A 150 -93.45 -20.71 -55.88
CA ARG A 150 -94.43 -21.72 -55.44
C ARG A 150 -95.87 -21.20 -55.40
N THR A 151 -96.06 -19.89 -55.35
CA THR A 151 -97.38 -19.23 -55.18
C THR A 151 -97.83 -18.48 -56.44
N GLY A 152 -97.20 -18.77 -57.59
CA GLY A 152 -97.55 -18.12 -58.87
C GLY A 152 -97.05 -16.67 -58.98
N GLY A 153 -95.99 -16.32 -58.27
CA GLY A 153 -95.36 -15.00 -58.29
C GLY A 153 -95.83 -14.03 -57.20
N VAL A 154 -96.73 -14.47 -56.31
CA VAL A 154 -97.31 -13.63 -55.25
C VAL A 154 -96.54 -13.82 -53.94
N ILE A 155 -95.88 -12.75 -53.46
CA ILE A 155 -95.28 -12.74 -52.13
C ILE A 155 -96.40 -12.91 -51.10
N ASN A 156 -96.32 -13.97 -50.30
CA ASN A 156 -97.25 -14.22 -49.22
C ASN A 156 -96.54 -14.22 -47.86
N THR A 157 -97.31 -14.21 -46.79
CA THR A 157 -96.81 -14.19 -45.40
C THR A 157 -95.87 -15.35 -45.09
N SER A 158 -96.08 -16.52 -45.70
CA SER A 158 -95.20 -17.68 -45.57
C SER A 158 -93.84 -17.46 -46.25
N ALA A 159 -93.81 -16.85 -47.44
CA ALA A 159 -92.59 -16.48 -48.15
C ALA A 159 -91.78 -15.45 -47.37
N SER A 160 -92.45 -14.41 -46.84
CA SER A 160 -91.82 -13.40 -45.99
C SER A 160 -91.27 -14.01 -44.69
N SER A 161 -92.00 -14.93 -44.06
CA SER A 161 -91.56 -15.59 -42.84
C SER A 161 -90.32 -16.47 -43.07
N ALA A 162 -90.28 -17.23 -44.17
CA ALA A 162 -89.13 -18.06 -44.53
C ALA A 162 -87.89 -17.19 -44.86
N ALA A 163 -88.08 -16.08 -45.56
CA ALA A 163 -87.02 -15.14 -45.86
C ALA A 163 -86.45 -14.48 -44.59
N MET A 164 -87.32 -14.06 -43.67
CA MET A 164 -86.90 -13.52 -42.37
C MET A 164 -86.16 -14.55 -41.51
N GLN A 165 -86.56 -15.83 -41.54
CA GLN A 165 -85.81 -16.89 -40.86
C GLN A 165 -84.40 -17.06 -41.45
N ALA A 166 -84.25 -16.98 -42.77
CA ALA A 166 -82.95 -17.07 -43.43
C ALA A 166 -82.04 -15.89 -43.04
N LEU A 167 -82.57 -14.65 -43.02
CA LEU A 167 -81.85 -13.46 -42.56
C LEU A 167 -81.40 -13.58 -41.10
N ASN A 168 -82.32 -14.00 -40.22
CA ASN A 168 -82.05 -14.17 -38.78
C ASN A 168 -80.94 -15.19 -38.52
N ARG A 169 -80.86 -16.27 -39.31
CA ARG A 169 -79.78 -17.26 -39.19
C ARG A 169 -78.40 -16.65 -39.37
N TYR A 170 -78.22 -15.76 -40.36
CA TYR A 170 -76.92 -15.11 -40.58
C TYR A 170 -76.63 -14.03 -39.52
N ASN A 171 -77.66 -13.37 -38.98
CA ASN A 171 -77.49 -12.47 -37.83
C ASN A 171 -77.05 -13.23 -36.57
N SER A 172 -77.59 -14.43 -36.32
CA SER A 172 -77.12 -15.31 -35.24
C SER A 172 -75.66 -15.72 -35.46
N MET A 173 -75.29 -16.14 -36.67
CA MET A 173 -73.90 -16.51 -36.98
C MET A 173 -72.91 -15.36 -36.79
N LEU A 174 -73.31 -14.12 -37.07
CA LEU A 174 -72.50 -12.94 -36.76
C LEU A 174 -72.35 -12.75 -35.25
N THR A 175 -73.44 -12.91 -34.49
CA THR A 175 -73.44 -12.78 -33.03
C THR A 175 -72.55 -13.83 -32.39
N ASP A 176 -72.53 -15.05 -32.93
CA ASP A 176 -71.68 -16.16 -32.48
C ASP A 176 -70.18 -15.87 -32.66
N LYS A 177 -69.79 -14.87 -33.46
CA LYS A 177 -68.39 -14.41 -33.58
C LYS A 177 -67.96 -13.45 -32.48
N ILE A 178 -68.88 -12.85 -31.74
CA ILE A 178 -68.55 -11.90 -30.67
C ILE A 178 -67.68 -12.56 -29.59
N PRO A 179 -68.02 -13.74 -29.02
CA PRO A 179 -67.19 -14.39 -28.02
C PRO A 179 -65.79 -14.76 -28.54
N GLU A 180 -65.70 -15.27 -29.77
CA GLU A 180 -64.41 -15.64 -30.40
C GLU A 180 -63.48 -14.43 -30.53
N LEU A 181 -64.00 -13.28 -30.96
CA LEU A 181 -63.22 -12.05 -31.08
C LEU A 181 -62.88 -11.44 -29.72
N TYR A 182 -63.78 -11.52 -28.74
CA TYR A 182 -63.51 -11.13 -27.35
C TYR A 182 -62.32 -11.92 -26.80
N ASP A 183 -62.33 -13.25 -26.94
CA ASP A 183 -61.25 -14.11 -26.45
C ASP A 183 -59.92 -13.81 -27.15
N ALA A 184 -59.95 -13.58 -28.47
CA ALA A 184 -58.76 -13.18 -29.22
C ALA A 184 -58.22 -11.81 -28.78
N ALA A 185 -59.10 -10.84 -28.52
CA ALA A 185 -58.73 -9.52 -28.02
C ALA A 185 -58.14 -9.61 -26.61
N TYR A 186 -58.78 -10.38 -25.73
CA TYR A 186 -58.30 -10.62 -24.36
C TYR A 186 -56.94 -11.31 -24.36
N LYS A 187 -56.74 -12.30 -25.22
CA LYS A 187 -55.44 -12.97 -25.36
C LYS A 187 -54.35 -11.98 -25.78
N ARG A 188 -54.59 -11.13 -26.78
CA ARG A 188 -53.62 -10.12 -27.23
C ARG A 188 -53.29 -9.12 -26.12
N TYR A 189 -54.30 -8.74 -25.33
CA TYR A 189 -54.16 -7.89 -24.16
C TYR A 189 -53.28 -8.56 -23.09
N SER A 190 -53.61 -9.79 -22.68
CA SER A 190 -52.84 -10.56 -21.69
C SER A 190 -51.39 -10.76 -22.16
N ASP A 191 -51.19 -11.21 -23.40
CA ASP A 191 -49.86 -11.38 -23.99
C ASP A 191 -49.08 -10.05 -23.99
N GLY A 192 -49.76 -8.92 -24.15
CA GLY A 192 -49.19 -7.57 -24.10
C GLY A 192 -48.70 -7.20 -22.70
N TYR A 193 -49.54 -7.40 -21.69
CA TYR A 193 -49.19 -7.21 -20.28
C TYR A 193 -48.02 -8.11 -19.87
N ASP A 194 -48.08 -9.40 -20.22
CA ASP A 194 -47.04 -10.38 -19.89
C ASP A 194 -45.67 -10.00 -20.48
N ARG A 195 -45.64 -9.45 -21.71
CA ARG A 195 -44.40 -8.94 -22.31
C ARG A 195 -43.82 -7.76 -21.53
N LEU A 196 -44.66 -6.82 -21.09
CA LEU A 196 -44.22 -5.67 -20.30
C LEU A 196 -43.69 -6.11 -18.94
N TYR A 197 -44.41 -7.02 -18.27
CA TYR A 197 -44.01 -7.59 -16.99
C TYR A 197 -42.69 -8.34 -17.10
N LYS A 198 -42.52 -9.20 -18.12
CA LYS A 198 -41.27 -9.93 -18.37
C LYS A 198 -40.09 -8.99 -18.64
N ASN A 199 -40.31 -7.87 -19.34
CA ASN A 199 -39.27 -6.87 -19.55
C ASN A 199 -38.83 -6.22 -18.21
N LEU A 200 -39.79 -5.87 -17.35
CA LEU A 200 -39.50 -5.36 -16.00
C LEU A 200 -38.74 -6.38 -15.15
N GLU A 201 -39.11 -7.65 -15.22
CA GLU A 201 -38.43 -8.75 -14.52
C GLU A 201 -36.97 -8.89 -14.98
N ILE A 202 -36.72 -8.88 -16.31
CA ILE A 202 -35.37 -8.95 -16.87
C ILE A 202 -34.53 -7.76 -16.41
N LEU A 203 -35.07 -6.55 -16.49
CA LEU A 203 -34.37 -5.33 -16.04
C LEU A 203 -34.07 -5.38 -14.53
N SER A 204 -34.96 -5.96 -13.73
CA SER A 204 -34.73 -6.14 -12.30
C SER A 204 -33.61 -7.16 -12.03
N LYS A 205 -33.57 -8.29 -12.75
CA LYS A 205 -32.46 -9.26 -12.64
C LYS A 205 -31.11 -8.68 -13.07
N LEU A 206 -31.10 -7.86 -14.12
CA LEU A 206 -29.88 -7.18 -14.57
C LEU A 206 -29.37 -6.18 -13.53
N GLU A 207 -30.28 -5.44 -12.89
CA GLU A 207 -29.95 -4.56 -11.76
C GLU A 207 -29.34 -5.33 -10.59
N ASP A 208 -29.99 -6.44 -10.18
CA ASP A 208 -29.50 -7.25 -9.06
C ASP A 208 -28.10 -7.82 -9.36
N THR A 209 -27.85 -8.19 -10.61
CA THR A 209 -26.54 -8.66 -11.08
C THR A 209 -25.50 -7.54 -11.06
N GLU A 210 -25.83 -6.35 -11.56
CA GLU A 210 -24.92 -5.19 -11.57
C GLU A 210 -24.59 -4.74 -10.14
N TYR A 211 -25.59 -4.67 -9.27
CA TYR A 211 -25.40 -4.33 -7.87
C TYR A 211 -24.56 -5.39 -7.14
N SER A 212 -24.75 -6.68 -7.43
CA SER A 212 -23.92 -7.75 -6.86
C SER A 212 -22.46 -7.59 -7.27
N ARG A 213 -22.19 -7.34 -8.56
CA ARG A 213 -20.83 -7.06 -9.05
C ARG A 213 -20.22 -5.84 -8.38
N TYR A 214 -20.97 -4.75 -8.24
CA TYR A 214 -20.51 -3.57 -7.51
C TYR A 214 -20.12 -3.90 -6.07
N ARG A 215 -20.91 -4.73 -5.38
CA ARG A 215 -20.55 -5.15 -4.01
C ARG A 215 -19.31 -6.04 -3.98
N ASP A 216 -19.14 -6.94 -4.93
CA ASP A 216 -17.96 -7.78 -5.04
C ASP A 216 -16.72 -6.94 -5.33
N ASP A 217 -16.79 -6.01 -6.29
CA ASP A 217 -15.71 -5.06 -6.60
C ASP A 217 -15.34 -4.20 -5.38
N MET A 218 -16.33 -3.77 -4.60
CA MET A 218 -16.10 -3.01 -3.37
C MET A 218 -15.42 -3.87 -2.29
N LYS A 219 -15.85 -5.12 -2.14
CA LYS A 219 -15.24 -6.06 -1.19
C LYS A 219 -13.80 -6.40 -1.57
N ASP A 220 -13.54 -6.62 -2.87
CA ASP A 220 -12.20 -6.87 -3.38
C ASP A 220 -11.31 -5.63 -3.17
N PHE A 221 -11.85 -4.43 -3.41
CA PHE A 221 -11.18 -3.18 -3.10
C PHE A 221 -10.83 -3.04 -1.61
N GLU A 222 -11.75 -3.38 -0.71
CA GLU A 222 -11.50 -3.36 0.74
C GLU A 222 -10.43 -4.38 1.14
N SER A 223 -10.46 -5.57 0.53
CA SER A 223 -9.48 -6.64 0.77
C SER A 223 -8.09 -6.26 0.28
N ASP A 224 -7.98 -5.70 -0.93
CA ASP A 224 -6.73 -5.20 -1.48
C ASP A 224 -6.16 -4.10 -0.58
N ARG A 225 -7.00 -3.14 -0.17
CA ARG A 225 -6.59 -2.06 0.74
C ARG A 225 -6.02 -2.63 2.05
N ASP A 226 -6.71 -3.59 2.66
CA ASP A 226 -6.27 -4.22 3.91
C ASP A 226 -4.98 -5.03 3.75
N TYR A 227 -4.86 -5.77 2.65
CA TYR A 227 -3.64 -6.51 2.29
C TYR A 227 -2.44 -5.57 2.14
N TYR A 228 -2.58 -4.49 1.36
CA TYR A 228 -1.50 -3.53 1.17
C TYR A 228 -1.18 -2.77 2.46
N TYR A 229 -2.18 -2.41 3.26
CA TYR A 229 -1.98 -1.78 4.56
C TYR A 229 -1.21 -2.69 5.53
N THR A 230 -1.57 -3.97 5.60
CA THR A 230 -0.89 -4.95 6.46
C THR A 230 0.54 -5.20 6.01
N LYS A 231 0.74 -5.48 4.72
CA LYS A 231 2.08 -5.66 4.13
C LYS A 231 2.97 -4.45 4.37
N HIS A 232 2.38 -3.26 4.27
CA HIS A 232 3.06 -2.02 4.57
C HIS A 232 3.45 -1.96 6.06
N ARG A 233 2.51 -2.19 6.98
CA ARG A 233 2.79 -2.24 8.42
C ARG A 233 3.94 -3.18 8.75
N ASP A 234 3.92 -4.40 8.20
CA ASP A 234 4.96 -5.40 8.42
C ASP A 234 6.32 -4.92 7.89
N SER A 235 6.37 -4.25 6.73
CA SER A 235 7.64 -3.68 6.23
C SER A 235 8.21 -2.56 7.12
N ILE A 236 7.35 -1.81 7.83
CA ILE A 236 7.80 -0.82 8.82
C ILE A 236 8.45 -1.55 9.99
N GLU A 237 7.81 -2.61 10.48
CA GLU A 237 8.28 -3.39 11.61
C GLU A 237 9.65 -4.01 11.31
N ASP A 238 9.78 -4.66 10.14
CA ASP A 238 11.06 -5.19 9.65
C ASP A 238 12.15 -4.10 9.56
N ALA A 239 11.80 -2.92 9.04
CA ALA A 239 12.75 -1.81 8.91
C ALA A 239 13.17 -1.22 10.26
N MET A 240 12.25 -1.13 11.22
CA MET A 240 12.54 -0.69 12.58
C MET A 240 13.45 -1.69 13.29
N ASP A 241 13.27 -2.98 13.06
CA ASP A 241 14.15 -4.01 13.62
C ASP A 241 15.56 -3.96 13.05
N ILE A 242 15.69 -3.75 11.74
CA ILE A 242 17.00 -3.50 11.09
C ILE A 242 17.65 -2.24 11.68
N TYR A 243 16.91 -1.14 11.83
CA TYR A 243 17.44 0.10 12.40
C TYR A 243 17.93 -0.09 13.86
N ARG A 244 17.14 -0.78 14.68
CA ARG A 244 17.52 -1.11 16.06
C ARG A 244 18.76 -2.00 16.11
N PHE A 245 18.86 -2.97 15.20
CA PHE A 245 20.01 -3.86 15.11
C PHE A 245 21.29 -3.08 14.75
N ASP A 246 21.24 -2.24 13.72
CA ASP A 246 22.38 -1.44 13.27
C ASP A 246 22.84 -0.46 14.33
N THR A 247 21.93 0.33 14.91
CA THR A 247 22.28 1.30 15.95
C THR A 247 22.91 0.64 17.17
N ASN A 248 22.39 -0.52 17.60
CA ASN A 248 22.97 -1.28 18.70
C ASN A 248 24.36 -1.84 18.34
N THR A 249 24.57 -2.21 17.07
CA THR A 249 25.87 -2.71 16.58
C THR A 249 26.90 -1.59 16.51
N THR A 250 26.54 -0.44 15.94
CA THR A 250 27.42 0.76 15.90
C THR A 250 27.79 1.23 17.30
N TYR A 251 26.82 1.33 18.22
CA TYR A 251 27.10 1.71 19.61
C TYR A 251 28.13 0.78 20.26
N LYS A 252 28.02 -0.54 20.05
CA LYS A 252 28.99 -1.51 20.56
C LYS A 252 30.37 -1.38 19.93
N ILE A 253 30.45 -1.07 18.63
CA ILE A 253 31.71 -0.82 17.93
C ILE A 253 32.38 0.43 18.50
N ASP A 254 31.64 1.54 18.61
CA ASP A 254 32.15 2.80 19.17
C ASP A 254 32.63 2.62 20.62
N GLU A 255 31.89 1.89 21.45
CA GLU A 255 32.30 1.57 22.82
C GLU A 255 33.62 0.76 22.84
N SER A 256 33.78 -0.18 21.90
CA SER A 256 35.00 -0.97 21.77
C SER A 256 36.19 -0.14 21.29
N ASP A 257 35.99 0.80 20.37
CA ASP A 257 37.02 1.71 19.85
C ASP A 257 37.42 2.73 20.91
N TYR A 258 36.45 3.25 21.67
CA TYR A 258 36.73 4.13 22.81
C TYR A 258 37.57 3.43 23.88
N LYS A 259 37.24 2.17 24.23
CA LYS A 259 38.05 1.38 25.18
C LYS A 259 39.46 1.15 24.64
N ARG A 260 39.61 0.72 23.38
CA ARG A 260 40.92 0.51 22.75
C ARG A 260 41.78 1.77 22.73
N THR A 261 41.19 2.92 22.40
CA THR A 261 41.91 4.20 22.36
C THR A 261 42.31 4.68 23.75
N ARG A 262 41.44 4.53 24.76
CA ARG A 262 41.78 4.81 26.16
C ARG A 262 42.94 3.93 26.64
N ASP A 263 42.85 2.63 26.42
CA ASP A 263 43.88 1.67 26.87
C ASP A 263 45.23 1.99 26.19
N ALA A 264 45.23 2.36 24.90
CA ALA A 264 46.45 2.80 24.21
C ALA A 264 47.04 4.10 24.79
N VAL A 265 46.21 5.06 25.22
CA VAL A 265 46.68 6.29 25.88
C VAL A 265 47.28 5.98 27.25
N GLU A 266 46.64 5.10 28.03
CA GLU A 266 47.18 4.63 29.31
C GLU A 266 48.54 3.95 29.09
N ASP A 267 48.67 3.05 28.12
CA ASP A 267 49.93 2.37 27.78
C ASP A 267 51.05 3.36 27.42
N ILE A 268 50.74 4.39 26.60
CA ILE A 268 51.70 5.45 26.25
C ILE A 268 52.14 6.24 27.49
N GLN A 269 51.20 6.55 28.40
CA GLN A 269 51.53 7.26 29.64
C GLN A 269 52.46 6.43 30.53
N TRP A 270 52.17 5.14 30.71
CA TRP A 270 53.03 4.22 31.46
C TRP A 270 54.44 4.12 30.87
N GLN A 271 54.57 4.00 29.54
CA GLN A 271 55.88 4.00 28.87
C GLN A 271 56.62 5.32 29.09
N THR A 272 55.95 6.45 28.92
CA THR A 272 56.54 7.78 29.13
C THR A 272 57.00 7.98 30.57
N GLU A 273 56.24 7.51 31.55
CA GLU A 273 56.65 7.54 32.97
C GLU A 273 57.89 6.68 33.23
N MET A 274 57.97 5.51 32.60
CA MET A 274 59.12 4.62 32.70
C MET A 274 60.38 5.28 32.12
N GLU A 275 60.28 5.82 30.90
CA GLU A 275 61.37 6.56 30.25
C GLU A 275 61.80 7.79 31.07
N ASN A 276 60.86 8.52 31.67
CA ASN A 276 61.16 9.65 32.53
C ASN A 276 61.89 9.24 33.81
N LYS A 277 61.51 8.10 34.42
CA LYS A 277 62.21 7.55 35.59
C LYS A 277 63.63 7.12 35.22
N ASP A 278 63.80 6.48 34.07
CA ASP A 278 65.10 6.06 33.55
C ASP A 278 65.99 7.28 33.22
N ALA A 279 65.43 8.32 32.60
CA ALA A 279 66.14 9.55 32.28
C ALA A 279 66.60 10.30 33.54
N LYS A 280 65.74 10.41 34.56
CA LYS A 280 66.12 10.99 35.86
C LYS A 280 67.25 10.22 36.51
N TRP A 281 67.15 8.90 36.53
CA TRP A 281 68.19 8.05 37.09
C TRP A 281 69.53 8.21 36.35
N ARG A 282 69.52 8.25 35.01
CA ARG A 282 70.74 8.51 34.22
C ARG A 282 71.37 9.88 34.54
N ALA A 283 70.55 10.90 34.73
CA ALA A 283 71.04 12.24 35.10
C ALA A 283 71.64 12.28 36.52
N GLU A 284 71.02 11.57 37.47
CA GLU A 284 71.57 11.41 38.82
C GLU A 284 72.92 10.68 38.79
N LEU A 285 73.01 9.58 38.03
CA LEU A 285 74.27 8.84 37.85
C LEU A 285 75.36 9.71 37.21
N ASP A 286 75.04 10.50 36.18
CA ASP A 286 75.99 11.41 35.55
C ASP A 286 76.50 12.49 36.52
N ASN A 287 75.62 13.01 37.38
CA ASN A 287 76.01 13.96 38.43
C ASN A 287 76.93 13.31 39.47
N ASP A 288 76.62 12.09 39.93
CA ASP A 288 77.45 11.36 40.87
C ASP A 288 78.83 11.03 40.28
N ILE A 289 78.89 10.65 38.99
CA ILE A 289 80.15 10.43 38.26
C ILE A 289 80.97 11.72 38.19
N LYS A 290 80.37 12.85 37.81
CA LYS A 290 81.06 14.16 37.76
C LYS A 290 81.59 14.58 39.12
N ARG A 291 80.78 14.41 40.17
CA ARG A 291 81.19 14.71 41.55
C ARG A 291 82.37 13.83 41.97
N TRP A 292 82.32 12.54 41.65
CA TRP A 292 83.43 11.62 41.90
C TRP A 292 84.71 12.04 41.17
N GLN A 293 84.62 12.43 39.90
CA GLN A 293 85.76 12.94 39.12
C GLN A 293 86.37 14.20 39.76
N SER A 294 85.55 15.18 40.17
CA SER A 294 86.04 16.38 40.85
C SER A 294 86.67 16.09 42.21
N GLU A 295 86.15 15.12 42.97
CA GLU A 295 86.71 14.71 44.25
C GLU A 295 88.06 13.99 44.06
N MET A 296 88.24 13.19 42.99
CA MET A 296 89.51 12.56 42.62
C MET A 296 90.63 13.57 42.33
N GLU A 297 90.29 14.73 41.77
CA GLU A 297 91.26 15.81 41.52
C GLU A 297 91.70 16.53 42.81
N SER A 298 91.02 16.33 43.95
CA SER A 298 91.28 17.03 45.23
C SER A 298 92.14 16.27 46.27
N ASP A 299 92.70 15.11 45.92
CA ASP A 299 93.70 14.35 46.71
C ASP A 299 93.22 13.83 48.10
N ASN A 300 91.93 13.50 48.24
CA ASN A 300 91.35 12.98 49.50
C ASN A 300 90.95 11.48 49.41
N LYS A 301 91.96 10.60 49.49
CA LYS A 301 91.83 9.14 49.21
C LYS A 301 90.81 8.36 50.04
N ASN A 302 90.48 8.79 51.27
CA ASN A 302 89.57 8.05 52.15
C ASN A 302 88.08 8.24 51.81
N THR A 303 87.71 9.33 51.14
CA THR A 303 86.33 9.55 50.67
C THR A 303 86.03 8.68 49.43
N HIS A 304 87.05 8.37 48.63
CA HIS A 304 86.91 7.68 47.34
C HIS A 304 86.39 6.24 47.44
N LEU A 305 86.76 5.50 48.50
CA LEU A 305 86.35 4.09 48.65
C LEU A 305 84.86 3.96 49.03
N ALA A 306 84.34 4.94 49.79
CA ALA A 306 82.94 4.97 50.21
C ALA A 306 82.00 5.38 49.06
N GLU A 307 82.38 6.36 48.25
CA GLU A 307 81.61 6.79 47.06
C GLU A 307 81.58 5.71 45.97
N LEU A 308 82.70 5.01 45.71
CA LEU A 308 82.78 3.88 44.77
C LEU A 308 81.86 2.72 45.18
N THR A 309 81.83 2.41 46.48
CA THR A 309 80.95 1.37 47.04
C THR A 309 79.47 1.74 46.84
N ARG A 310 79.13 3.02 46.97
CA ARG A 310 77.77 3.53 46.78
C ARG A 310 77.35 3.53 45.30
N LEU A 311 78.24 3.93 44.38
CA LEU A 311 78.00 3.87 42.93
C LEU A 311 77.81 2.42 42.43
N ILE A 312 78.62 1.49 42.93
CA ILE A 312 78.48 0.05 42.64
C ILE A 312 77.13 -0.48 43.18
N GLN A 313 76.71 -0.07 44.38
CA GLN A 313 75.40 -0.46 44.94
C GLN A 313 74.21 0.16 44.18
N ALA A 314 74.34 1.38 43.68
CA ALA A 314 73.34 2.03 42.83
C ALA A 314 73.17 1.32 41.48
N LEU A 315 74.25 0.79 40.91
CA LEU A 315 74.24 -0.08 39.73
C LEU A 315 73.64 -1.47 40.03
N TYR A 316 73.94 -2.05 41.19
CA TYR A 316 73.47 -3.39 41.59
C TYR A 316 71.97 -3.45 41.96
N GLY A 317 71.37 -2.33 42.36
CA GLY A 317 70.03 -2.31 42.96
C GLY A 317 68.86 -2.52 42.00
N LYS A 318 69.04 -2.46 40.68
CA LYS A 318 67.90 -2.44 39.73
C LYS A 318 68.04 -3.17 38.39
N GLU A 319 69.19 -3.73 38.02
CA GLU A 319 69.25 -4.62 36.85
C GLU A 319 68.93 -6.07 37.24
N THR A 320 67.67 -6.49 37.07
CA THR A 320 67.43 -7.89 36.75
C THR A 320 68.06 -8.15 35.38
N HIS A 321 69.28 -8.73 35.41
CA HIS A 321 70.16 -9.17 34.31
C HIS A 321 71.36 -8.26 33.98
N ASN A 322 72.53 -8.49 34.59
CA ASN A 322 73.74 -8.87 33.82
C ASN A 322 74.98 -9.24 34.68
N ASN A 323 75.72 -10.26 34.20
CA ASN A 323 76.94 -10.82 34.79
C ASN A 323 78.22 -9.99 34.57
N ASP A 324 78.14 -8.82 33.92
CA ASP A 324 79.33 -8.04 33.50
C ASP A 324 79.86 -7.09 34.57
N ALA A 325 79.05 -6.69 35.56
CA ALA A 325 79.49 -5.79 36.63
C ALA A 325 80.51 -6.44 37.58
N SER A 326 80.38 -7.74 37.85
CA SER A 326 81.33 -8.51 38.67
C SER A 326 82.72 -8.60 38.05
N ALA A 327 82.80 -8.69 36.71
CA ALA A 327 84.06 -8.74 35.98
C ALA A 327 84.80 -7.39 36.04
N PHE A 328 84.08 -6.27 36.00
CA PHE A 328 84.68 -4.94 36.09
C PHE A 328 85.25 -4.67 37.49
N ILE A 329 84.59 -5.15 38.55
CA ILE A 329 85.05 -5.03 39.95
C ILE A 329 86.33 -5.85 40.18
N GLU A 330 86.42 -7.06 39.64
CA GLU A 330 87.63 -7.88 39.70
C GLU A 330 88.80 -7.22 38.97
N LEU A 331 88.55 -6.67 37.78
CA LEU A 331 89.59 -6.01 37.00
C LEU A 331 90.12 -4.75 37.70
N TRP A 332 89.25 -3.96 38.34
CA TRP A 332 89.63 -2.74 39.04
C TRP A 332 90.36 -3.02 40.35
N LYS A 333 89.93 -4.03 41.12
CA LYS A 333 90.67 -4.51 42.31
C LYS A 333 92.09 -4.93 41.96
N ASN A 334 92.28 -5.58 40.82
CA ASN A 334 93.61 -6.00 40.37
C ASN A 334 94.51 -4.85 39.91
N ILE A 335 93.96 -3.73 39.43
CA ILE A 335 94.73 -2.60 38.89
C ILE A 335 95.08 -1.55 39.96
N TYR A 336 94.20 -1.29 40.93
CA TYR A 336 94.34 -0.15 41.85
C TYR A 336 94.54 -0.51 43.33
N LEU A 337 94.32 -1.77 43.72
CA LEU A 337 94.47 -2.23 45.11
C LEU A 337 95.69 -3.14 45.35
N ASN A 338 96.58 -3.27 44.36
CA ASN A 338 97.93 -3.86 44.53
C ASN A 338 99.01 -2.79 44.46
#